data_AF-X1C7L2-F1
#
_entry.id   AF-X1C7L2-F1
#
_cell.length_a   1.000
_cell.length_b   1.000
_cell.length_c   1.000
_cell.angle_alpha   90.00
_cell.angle_beta   90.00
_cell.angle_gamma   90.00
#
_symmetry.space_group_name_H-M   'P 1'
#
loop_
_entity.id
_entity.type
_entity.pdbx_description
1 polymer ?
#
loop_
_entity_poly.entity_id
_entity_poly.type
_entity_poly.pdbx_seq_one_letter_code
_entity_poly.pdbx_strand_id
1 'polypeptide(L)' 'MKEIKKPISENIALQICEEVRECNRKKKFSLAKVQRWGCMKYSIKKNDIKHRCIFSNEDNRGCHLVNRIYDVRY' A
#
# COMPACT_ATOMS: atom_id res chain seq x y z
N MET A 1 5.17 -18.13 17.54
CA MET A 1 4.24 -18.60 16.50
C MET A 1 4.08 -17.47 15.49
N LYS A 2 4.34 -17.70 14.19
CA LYS A 2 4.09 -16.68 13.15
C LYS A 2 2.59 -16.68 12.88
N GLU A 3 1.88 -15.62 13.27
CA GLU A 3 0.49 -15.44 12.82
C GLU A 3 0.50 -15.34 11.29
N ILE A 4 -0.12 -16.32 10.63
CA ILE A 4 -0.28 -16.31 9.18
C ILE A 4 -1.39 -15.28 8.88
N LYS A 5 -0.98 -14.06 8.52
CA LYS A 5 -1.91 -13.01 8.12
C LYS A 5 -2.56 -13.39 6.79
N LYS A 6 -3.88 -13.21 6.69
CA LYS A 6 -4.62 -13.49 5.46
C LYS A 6 -4.06 -12.65 4.29
N PRO A 7 -3.88 -13.25 3.10
CA PRO A 7 -3.51 -12.51 1.90
C PRO A 7 -4.60 -11.49 1.56
N ILE A 8 -4.19 -10.38 0.96
CA ILE A 8 -5.11 -9.32 0.52
C ILE A 8 -5.39 -9.56 -0.97
N SER A 9 -6.66 -9.54 -1.38
CA SER A 9 -6.96 -9.58 -2.81
C SER A 9 -6.45 -8.32 -3.50
N GLU A 10 -5.97 -8.45 -4.74
CA GLU A 10 -5.37 -7.34 -5.50
C GLU A 10 -6.29 -6.11 -5.56
N ASN A 11 -7.57 -6.31 -5.84
CA ASN A 11 -8.57 -5.24 -5.90
C ASN A 11 -8.70 -4.50 -4.56
N ILE A 12 -8.72 -5.22 -3.43
CA ILE A 12 -8.82 -4.62 -2.10
C ILE A 12 -7.52 -3.90 -1.73
N ALA A 13 -6.36 -4.48 -2.04
CA ALA A 13 -5.06 -3.85 -1.80
C ALA A 13 -4.93 -2.53 -2.58
N LEU A 14 -5.38 -2.51 -3.84
CA LEU A 14 -5.40 -1.32 -4.69
C LEU A 14 -6.38 -0.27 -4.19
N GLN A 15 -7.59 -0.68 -3.79
CA GLN A 15 -8.60 0.22 -3.23
C GLN A 15 -8.08 0.91 -1.98
N ILE A 16 -7.59 0.15 -0.99
CA ILE A 16 -7.02 0.69 0.25
C ILE A 16 -5.81 1.57 -0.06
N CYS A 17 -4.97 1.18 -1.02
CA CYS A 17 -3.84 1.99 -1.45
C CYS A 17 -4.33 3.37 -1.93
N GLU A 18 -5.39 3.44 -2.73
CA GLU A 18 -5.95 4.71 -3.21
C GLU A 18 -6.57 5.54 -2.09
N GLU A 19 -7.28 4.93 -1.14
CA GLU A 19 -7.80 5.63 0.04
C GLU A 19 -6.69 6.31 0.86
N VAL A 20 -5.58 5.58 1.08
CA VAL A 20 -4.39 6.15 1.74
C VAL A 20 -3.86 7.36 0.94
N ARG A 21 -4.14 7.46 -0.38
CA ARG A 21 -3.67 8.58 -1.23
C ARG A 21 -4.39 9.82 -0.87
N GLU A 22 -5.70 9.70 -0.86
CA GLU A 22 -6.62 10.79 -0.62
C GLU A 22 -6.43 11.30 0.81
N CYS A 23 -6.29 10.39 1.77
CA CYS A 23 -5.99 10.76 3.16
C CYS A 23 -4.65 11.49 3.30
N ASN A 24 -3.58 11.03 2.63
CA ASN A 24 -2.25 11.65 2.76
C ASN A 24 -2.09 12.93 1.92
N ARG A 25 -2.87 13.10 0.84
CA ARG A 25 -2.87 14.32 0.02
C ARG A 25 -3.18 15.57 0.85
N LYS A 26 -4.04 15.45 1.87
CA LYS A 26 -4.43 16.54 2.77
C LYS A 26 -3.41 16.82 3.89
N LYS A 27 -2.40 15.96 4.11
CA LYS A 27 -1.40 16.12 5.18
C LYS A 27 -0.21 16.95 4.70
N LYS A 28 0.23 17.94 5.50
CA LYS A 28 1.34 18.83 5.15
C LYS A 28 2.68 18.07 5.11
N PHE A 29 3.06 17.40 6.21
CA PHE A 29 4.28 16.58 6.29
C PHE A 29 4.04 15.34 7.15
N SER A 30 4.30 14.15 6.61
CA SER A 30 4.29 12.89 7.37
C SER A 30 5.17 11.84 6.69
N LEU A 31 5.76 10.93 7.47
CA LEU A 31 6.54 9.80 6.95
C LEU A 31 5.71 8.93 5.97
N ALA A 32 4.41 8.79 6.22
CA ALA A 32 3.48 8.09 5.34
C ALA A 32 3.35 8.75 3.95
N LYS A 33 3.42 10.09 3.89
CA LYS A 33 3.42 10.85 2.63
C LYS A 33 4.72 10.63 1.84
N VAL A 34 5.86 10.58 2.53
CA VAL A 34 7.17 10.29 1.90
C VAL A 34 7.22 8.86 1.37
N GLN A 35 6.84 7.87 2.17
CA GLN A 35 6.76 6.47 1.75
C GLN A 35 5.89 6.31 0.50
N ARG A 36 4.73 6.98 0.49
CA ARG A 36 3.82 6.97 -0.66
C ARG A 36 4.43 7.60 -1.91
N TRP A 37 5.04 8.77 -1.77
CA TRP A 37 5.69 9.45 -2.89
C TRP A 37 6.77 8.57 -3.52
N GLY A 38 7.62 7.93 -2.71
CA GLY A 38 8.63 6.99 -3.19
C GLY A 38 8.03 5.81 -3.94
N CYS A 39 6.96 5.23 -3.40
CA CYS A 39 6.24 4.12 -4.01
C CYS A 39 5.69 4.47 -5.40
N MET A 40 4.98 5.60 -5.51
CA MET A 40 4.39 6.05 -6.77
C MET A 40 5.45 6.45 -7.79
N LYS A 41 6.51 7.14 -7.35
CA LYS A 41 7.62 7.54 -8.23
C LYS A 41 8.30 6.30 -8.84
N TYR A 42 8.48 5.24 -8.06
CA TYR A 42 9.07 4.00 -8.53
C TYR A 42 8.17 3.28 -9.55
N SER A 43 6.87 3.12 -9.26
CA SER A 43 5.94 2.51 -10.20
C SER A 43 5.79 3.31 -11.50
N ILE A 44 5.79 4.65 -11.42
CA ILE A 44 5.74 5.52 -12.59
C ILE A 44 7.01 5.39 -13.44
N LYS A 45 8.20 5.37 -12.81
CA LYS A 45 9.48 5.18 -13.52
C LYS A 45 9.51 3.86 -14.30
N LYS A 46 8.84 2.82 -13.79
CA LYS A 46 8.77 1.48 -14.40
C LYS A 46 7.58 1.29 -15.33
N ASN A 47 6.67 2.27 -15.37
CA ASN A 47 5.41 2.22 -16.11
C ASN A 47 4.58 0.94 -15.84
N ASP A 48 4.61 0.46 -14.59
CA ASP A 48 3.97 -0.81 -14.22
C ASP A 48 3.38 -0.74 -12.81
N ILE A 49 2.11 -1.14 -12.69
CA ILE A 49 1.38 -1.18 -11.43
C ILE A 49 1.93 -2.23 -10.47
N LYS A 50 2.49 -3.34 -10.97
CA LYS A 50 3.09 -4.41 -10.17
C LYS A 50 4.37 -3.98 -9.46
N HIS A 51 4.94 -2.83 -9.83
CA HIS A 51 6.06 -2.22 -9.10
C HIS A 51 5.61 -1.35 -7.91
N ARG A 52 4.31 -1.31 -7.58
CA ARG A 52 3.83 -0.68 -6.34
C ARG A 52 4.17 -1.56 -5.14
N CYS A 53 4.41 -0.90 -4.00
CA CYS A 53 4.81 -1.52 -2.74
C CYS A 53 3.83 -2.58 -2.23
N ILE A 54 2.55 -2.53 -2.60
CA ILE A 54 1.59 -3.58 -2.23
C ILE A 54 1.99 -4.95 -2.81
N PHE A 55 2.61 -4.97 -3.99
CA PHE A 55 3.00 -6.18 -4.72
C PHE A 55 4.43 -6.63 -4.43
N SER A 56 5.08 -6.09 -3.38
CA SER A 56 6.42 -6.53 -2.99
C SER A 56 6.46 -7.96 -2.42
N ASN A 57 5.30 -8.60 -2.23
CA ASN A 57 5.16 -10.02 -1.92
C ASN A 57 3.90 -10.60 -2.58
N GLU A 58 3.80 -11.94 -2.59
CA GLU A 58 2.71 -12.69 -3.23
C GLU A 58 1.35 -12.50 -2.51
N ASP A 59 1.38 -12.13 -1.23
CA ASP A 59 0.17 -11.90 -0.42
C ASP A 59 -0.49 -10.53 -0.66
N ASN A 60 0.08 -9.69 -1.52
CA ASN A 60 -0.28 -8.27 -1.69
C ASN A 60 -0.19 -7.43 -0.40
N ARG A 61 0.70 -7.84 0.52
CA ARG A 61 0.95 -7.25 1.84
C ARG A 61 2.27 -6.49 1.94
N GLY A 62 2.86 -6.08 0.83
CA GLY A 62 4.14 -5.38 0.85
C GLY A 62 4.09 -3.94 1.41
N CYS A 63 2.90 -3.38 1.62
CA CYS A 63 2.72 -2.03 2.15
C CYS A 63 2.13 -2.03 3.57
N HIS A 64 2.90 -1.61 4.57
CA HIS A 64 2.44 -1.55 5.97
C HIS A 64 1.20 -0.66 6.18
N LEU A 65 1.03 0.44 5.44
CA LEU A 65 -0.16 1.30 5.56
C LEU A 65 -1.43 0.57 5.08
N VAL A 66 -1.31 -0.18 4.00
CA VAL A 66 -2.42 -0.98 3.46
C VAL A 66 -2.74 -2.13 4.40
N ASN A 67 -1.73 -2.85 4.87
CA ASN A 67 -1.87 -3.94 5.84
C ASN A 67 -2.60 -3.49 7.09
N ARG A 68 -2.24 -2.33 7.65
CA ARG A 68 -2.87 -1.79 8.85
C ARG A 68 -4.35 -1.51 8.65
N ILE A 69 -4.75 -0.96 7.50
CA ILE A 69 -6.16 -0.67 7.22
C ILE A 69 -6.93 -1.96 6.98
N TYR A 70 -6.33 -2.90 6.25
CA TYR A 70 -6.94 -4.20 5.98
C TYR A 70 -7.21 -4.95 7.29
N ASP A 71 -6.20 -5.07 8.16
CA ASP A 71 -6.29 -5.79 9.45
C ASP A 71 -7.31 -5.18 10.42
N VAL A 72 -7.77 -3.95 10.18
CA VAL A 72 -8.81 -3.28 10.99
C VAL A 72 -10.22 -3.46 10.40
N ARG A 73 -10.33 -3.67 9.07
CA ARG A 73 -11.62 -3.70 8.37
C ARG A 73 -12.10 -5.09 7.96
N TYR A 74 -11.21 -6.08 7.92
CA TYR A 74 -11.45 -7.44 7.39
C TYR A 74 -10.82 -8.51 8.29
#